data_AF-A0A921DQV9-F1
#
_entry.id   AF-A0A921DQV9-F1
#
_cell.length_a   1.000
_cell.length_b   1.000
_cell.length_c   1.000
_cell.angle_alpha   90.00
_cell.angle_beta   90.00
_cell.angle_gamma   90.00
#
_symmetry.space_group_name_H-M   'P 1'
#
loop_
_entity.id
_entity.type
_entity.pdbx_description
1 polymer ?
#
loop_
_entity_poly.entity_id
_entity_poly.type
_entity_poly.pdbx_seq_one_letter_code
_entity_poly.pdbx_strand_id
1 'polypeptide(L)' 'MLGLGMDEMDEDEDEKVVVEDVPFIADNDFLMKYGKAFELSFNDDRQVVLTALSSLG' A
#
# COMPACT_ATOMS: atom_id res chain seq x y z
N MET A 1 3.98 9.66 4.80
CA MET A 1 4.24 9.44 3.37
C MET A 1 4.77 8.03 3.23
N LEU A 2 4.10 7.19 2.47
CA LEU A 2 4.53 5.84 2.15
C LEU A 2 5.31 5.93 0.83
N GLY A 3 6.57 5.51 0.84
CA GLY A 3 7.40 5.49 -0.36
C GLY A 3 7.33 4.12 -1.02
N LEU A 4 7.40 4.07 -2.35
CA LEU A 4 7.61 2.82 -3.06
C LEU A 4 9.05 2.36 -2.83
N GLY A 5 9.23 1.24 -2.15
CA GLY A 5 10.50 0.52 -2.01
C GLY A 5 10.56 -0.67 -2.97
N MET A 6 11.77 -1.05 -3.38
CA MET A 6 12.02 -2.35 -4.00
C MET A 6 12.65 -3.25 -2.94
N ASP A 7 11.83 -3.66 -1.97
CA ASP A 7 12.25 -4.62 -0.94
C ASP A 7 11.87 -6.04 -1.35
N GLU A 8 12.63 -7.01 -0.85
CA GLU A 8 12.27 -8.42 -0.93
C GLU A 8 11.07 -8.68 -0.02
N MET A 9 10.15 -9.53 -0.48
CA MET A 9 9.00 -9.93 0.32
C MET A 9 9.48 -10.81 1.48
N ASP A 10 9.12 -10.44 2.71
CA ASP A 10 9.19 -11.35 3.84
C ASP A 10 7.89 -12.17 3.90
N GLU A 11 7.97 -13.48 3.67
CA GLU A 11 6.77 -14.35 3.62
C GLU A 11 6.01 -14.45 4.95
N ASP A 12 6.67 -14.14 6.08
CA ASP A 12 6.09 -14.22 7.41
C ASP A 12 5.49 -12.86 7.87
N GLU A 13 6.07 -11.74 7.41
CA GLU A 13 5.71 -10.39 7.86
C GLU A 13 4.86 -9.61 6.85
N ASP A 14 5.05 -9.85 5.54
CA ASP A 14 4.39 -9.10 4.46
C ASP A 14 3.22 -9.87 3.81
N GLU A 15 2.25 -9.10 3.31
CA GLU A 15 1.22 -9.61 2.42
C GLU A 15 1.27 -8.88 1.06
N LYS A 16 1.09 -9.65 -0.01
CA LYS A 16 0.95 -9.10 -1.36
C LYS A 16 -0.47 -8.57 -1.59
N VAL A 17 -0.58 -7.29 -1.92
CA VAL A 17 -1.83 -6.63 -2.30
C VAL A 17 -1.77 -6.10 -3.72
N VAL A 18 -2.92 -6.04 -4.40
CA VAL A 18 -3.03 -5.46 -5.75
C VAL A 18 -3.89 -4.20 -5.65
N VAL A 19 -3.31 -3.07 -6.01
CA VAL A 19 -3.98 -1.77 -6.03
C VAL A 19 -3.94 -1.25 -7.45
N GLU A 20 -5.12 -1.07 -8.07
CA GLU A 20 -5.23 -0.59 -9.46
C GLU A 20 -4.32 -1.35 -10.44
N ASP A 21 -4.39 -2.69 -10.39
CA ASP A 21 -3.57 -3.63 -11.20
C ASP A 21 -2.05 -3.60 -10.94
N VAL A 22 -1.59 -2.82 -9.95
CA VAL A 22 -0.18 -2.78 -9.54
C VAL A 22 0.01 -3.62 -8.26
N PRO A 23 0.92 -4.61 -8.27
CA PRO A 23 1.23 -5.41 -7.10
C PRO A 23 2.16 -4.66 -6.13
N PHE A 24 1.83 -4.69 -4.84
CA PHE A 24 2.65 -4.17 -3.74
C PHE A 24 2.79 -5.24 -2.65
N ILE A 25 3.85 -5.12 -1.86
CA ILE A 25 4.00 -5.82 -0.58
C ILE A 25 3.79 -4.80 0.53
N ALA A 26 3.10 -5.21 1.58
CA ALA A 26 2.89 -4.40 2.76
C ALA A 26 2.82 -5.29 4.00
N ASP A 27 3.40 -4.80 5.08
CA ASP A 27 3.37 -5.41 6.40
C ASP A 27 1.91 -5.69 6.84
N ASN A 28 1.69 -6.85 7.45
CA ASN A 28 0.38 -7.27 7.93
C ASN A 28 -0.26 -6.29 8.94
N ASP A 29 0.52 -5.74 9.87
CA ASP A 29 0.03 -4.76 10.85
C ASP A 29 -0.42 -3.47 10.16
N PHE A 30 0.27 -3.08 9.07
CA PHE A 30 -0.13 -1.94 8.25
C PHE A 30 -1.49 -2.19 7.58
N LEU A 31 -1.69 -3.37 6.97
CA LEU A 31 -2.95 -3.73 6.34
C LEU A 31 -4.09 -3.90 7.35
N MET A 32 -3.82 -4.41 8.56
CA MET A 32 -4.82 -4.45 9.62
C MET A 32 -5.26 -3.05 10.06
N LYS A 33 -4.33 -2.10 10.10
CA LYS A 33 -4.60 -0.74 10.56
C LYS A 33 -5.37 0.10 9.55
N TYR A 34 -5.07 -0.04 8.26
CA TYR A 34 -5.61 0.83 7.22
C TYR A 34 -6.55 0.13 6.23
N GLY A 35 -6.71 -1.19 6.36
CA GLY A 35 -7.44 -2.03 5.42
C GLY A 35 -6.63 -2.35 4.17
N LYS A 36 -7.31 -2.94 3.18
CA LYS A 36 -6.70 -3.35 1.89
C LYS A 36 -7.17 -2.51 0.71
N ALA A 37 -8.04 -1.52 0.95
CA ALA A 37 -8.56 -0.63 -0.07
C ALA A 37 -7.68 0.62 -0.11
N PHE A 38 -6.95 0.78 -1.21
CA PHE A 38 -6.07 1.91 -1.44
C PHE A 38 -6.37 2.55 -2.79
N GLU A 39 -6.06 3.84 -2.89
CA GLU A 39 -6.03 4.60 -4.14
C GLU A 39 -4.59 5.04 -4.41
N LEU A 40 -4.17 4.97 -5.66
CA LEU A 40 -2.86 5.45 -6.12
C LEU A 40 -3.02 6.78 -6.85
N SER A 41 -2.20 7.76 -6.48
CA SER A 41 -2.14 9.03 -7.19
C SER A 41 -0.71 9.55 -7.32
N PHE A 42 -0.51 10.43 -8.29
CA PHE A 42 0.73 11.19 -8.45
C PHE A 42 0.48 12.63 -8.05
N ASN A 43 1.34 13.19 -7.20
CA ASN A 43 1.27 14.62 -6.86
C ASN A 43 2.12 15.46 -7.83
N ASP A 44 2.06 16.79 -7.67
CA ASP A 44 2.79 17.75 -8.52
C ASP A 44 4.32 17.57 -8.47
N ASP A 45 4.83 17.00 -7.37
CA ASP A 45 6.25 16.66 -7.17
C ASP A 45 6.63 15.29 -7.75
N ARG A 46 5.73 14.65 -8.51
CA ARG A 46 5.87 13.30 -9.10
C ARG A 46 6.09 12.20 -8.07
N GLN A 47 5.62 12.40 -6.84
CA GLN A 47 5.63 11.37 -5.81
C GLN A 47 4.41 10.48 -5.98
N VAL A 48 4.59 9.19 -5.72
CA VAL A 48 3.47 8.26 -5.60
C VAL A 48 2.87 8.40 -4.21
N VAL A 49 1.57 8.66 -4.17
CA VAL A 49 0.80 8.80 -2.94
C VAL A 49 -0.19 7.64 -2.87
N LEU A 50 -0.04 6.83 -1.83
CA LEU A 50 -0.97 5.76 -1.50
C LEU A 50 -1.94 6.26 -0.41
N THR A 51 -3.23 6.33 -0.75
CA THR A 51 -4.28 6.80 0.16
C THR A 51 -5.13 5.61 0.61
N ALA A 52 -5.20 5.37 1.92
CA ALA A 52 -6.11 4.38 2.47
C ALA A 52 -7.56 4.85 2.29
N LEU A 53 -8.34 4.09 1.54
CA LEU A 53 -9.77 4.26 1.41
C LEU A 53 -10.36 3.57 2.63
N SER A 54 -10.44 4.31 3.75
CA SER A 54 -11.03 3.81 4.99
C SER A 54 -12.33 3.07 4.67
N SER A 55 -12.44 1.81 5.11
CA SER A 55 -13.75 1.18 5.21
C SER A 55 -14.55 2.00 6.21
N LEU A 56 -15.56 2.73 5.75
CA LEU A 56 -16.60 3.28 6.62
C LEU A 56 -17.18 2.11 7.43
N GLY A 57 -16.73 1.99 8.68
CA GLY A 57 -17.19 1.05 9.69
C GLY A 57 -17.21 1.73 11.04
#